data_AF-A0A954HHD9-F1
#
_entry.id   AF-A0A954HHD9-F1
#
_cell.length_a   1.000
_cell.length_b   1.000
_cell.length_c   1.000
_cell.angle_alpha   90.00
_cell.angle_beta   90.00
_cell.angle_gamma   90.00
#
_symmetry.space_group_name_H-M   'P 1'
#
loop_
_entity.id
_entity.type
_entity.pdbx_description
1 polymer ?
#
loop_
_entity_poly.entity_id
_entity_poly.type
_entity_poly.pdbx_seq_one_letter_code
_entity_poly.pdbx_strand_id
1 'polypeptide(L)'
;MSIRVSLLVIASQLLACCAIAQDGGPTRDETLAAMRRAAEYYHEQVALNGGYVYYYSLDLKTRLGEGAATPTQIWVQPPGTPTVGLAYLSAYEATGDEYYLHAATHAAEALMFGQLKSGCWMHAIDFDSKGNRSGQYRNGKGRGKNYSTFDDNSSQSALLFMMKCDQAHKFNNAKIHESAM
;
A
#
# COMPACT_ATOMS: atom_id res chain seq x y z
N MET A 1 39.23 60.54 -42.90
CA MET A 1 37.97 60.27 -43.62
C MET A 1 37.87 58.76 -43.79
N SER A 2 37.37 58.06 -42.77
CA SER A 2 36.08 57.33 -42.79
C SER A 2 36.25 55.96 -43.48
N ILE A 3 35.92 54.79 -42.91
CA ILE A 3 34.70 54.43 -42.17
C ILE A 3 35.00 53.30 -41.17
N ARG A 4 34.52 53.51 -39.94
CA ARG A 4 34.32 52.53 -38.87
C ARG A 4 33.08 51.67 -39.19
N VAL A 5 33.22 50.38 -39.50
CA VAL A 5 32.16 49.38 -39.29
C VAL A 5 32.87 48.03 -39.14
N SER A 6 32.35 47.15 -38.28
CA SER A 6 32.75 45.75 -38.07
C SER A 6 33.59 45.50 -36.81
N LEU A 7 33.09 45.87 -35.63
CA LEU A 7 33.55 45.21 -34.39
C LEU A 7 32.61 45.37 -33.17
N LEU A 8 31.30 45.60 -33.38
CA LEU A 8 30.43 45.97 -32.26
C LEU A 8 29.07 45.25 -32.15
N VAL A 9 28.93 44.01 -32.64
CA VAL A 9 27.63 43.30 -32.49
C VAL A 9 27.71 41.88 -31.90
N ILE A 10 28.88 41.30 -31.64
CA ILE A 10 28.97 39.89 -31.18
C ILE A 10 29.50 39.74 -29.75
N ALA A 11 29.19 40.68 -28.85
CA ALA A 11 29.64 40.58 -27.45
C ALA A 11 28.54 40.81 -26.39
N SER A 12 27.27 40.96 -26.80
CA SER A 12 26.14 41.20 -25.89
C SER A 12 25.09 40.09 -25.87
N GLN A 13 25.32 38.96 -26.55
CA GLN A 13 24.36 37.83 -26.61
C GLN A 13 24.91 36.50 -26.08
N LEU A 14 25.92 36.52 -25.21
CA LEU A 14 26.44 35.31 -24.56
C LEU A 14 26.31 35.34 -23.02
N LEU A 15 25.50 36.25 -22.47
CA LEU A 15 25.30 36.38 -21.03
C LEU A 15 23.91 35.93 -20.51
N ALA A 16 23.15 35.16 -21.28
CA ALA A 16 21.75 34.86 -20.94
C ALA A 16 21.31 33.41 -21.16
N CYS A 17 22.19 32.42 -21.00
CA CYS A 17 21.77 31.01 -20.99
C CYS A 17 22.55 30.12 -20.01
N CYS A 18 23.06 30.70 -18.92
CA CYS A 18 23.28 29.95 -17.68
C CYS A 18 22.11 30.23 -16.72
N ALA A 19 20.88 30.06 -17.22
CA ALA A 19 19.84 29.60 -16.32
C ALA A 19 20.25 28.18 -15.95
N ILE A 20 20.92 28.07 -14.81
CA ILE A 20 21.13 26.80 -14.13
C ILE A 20 19.74 26.14 -14.12
N ALA A 21 19.57 25.04 -14.83
CA ALA A 21 18.41 24.20 -14.65
C ALA A 21 18.39 23.89 -13.15
N GLN A 22 17.43 24.46 -12.41
CA GLN A 22 17.11 23.91 -11.11
C GLN A 22 16.74 22.46 -11.40
N ASP A 23 17.54 21.53 -10.89
CA ASP A 23 17.20 20.12 -10.87
C ASP A 23 15.96 19.98 -9.98
N GLY A 24 14.81 20.20 -10.62
CA GLY A 24 13.55 20.64 -10.02
C GLY A 24 12.69 19.47 -9.60
N GLY A 25 13.27 18.54 -8.84
CA GLY A 25 12.49 17.51 -8.17
C GLY A 25 11.46 18.12 -7.21
N PRO A 26 10.41 17.37 -6.85
CA PRO A 26 9.42 17.85 -5.89
C PRO A 26 10.10 18.20 -4.56
N THR A 27 9.66 19.29 -3.96
CA THR A 27 10.07 19.67 -2.60
C THR A 27 9.62 18.60 -1.59
N ARG A 28 10.18 18.66 -0.38
CA ARG A 28 9.75 17.79 0.72
C ARG A 28 8.25 17.92 0.98
N ASP A 29 7.72 19.13 1.01
CA ASP A 29 6.32 19.37 1.33
C ASP A 29 5.39 18.90 0.20
N GLU A 30 5.76 19.10 -1.06
CA GLU A 30 5.03 18.54 -2.21
C GLU A 30 5.04 17.01 -2.19
N THR A 31 6.16 16.40 -1.81
CA THR A 31 6.28 14.94 -1.68
C THR A 31 5.37 14.42 -0.56
N LEU A 32 5.40 15.04 0.63
CA LEU A 32 4.55 14.64 1.74
C LEU A 32 3.06 14.83 1.42
N ALA A 33 2.70 15.93 0.77
CA ALA A 33 1.33 16.17 0.33
C ALA A 33 0.86 15.17 -0.73
N ALA A 34 1.74 14.74 -1.64
CA ALA A 34 1.44 13.70 -2.62
C ALA A 34 1.26 12.33 -1.98
N MET A 35 2.17 11.94 -1.07
CA MET A 35 2.08 10.69 -0.31
C MET A 35 0.78 10.62 0.49
N ARG A 36 0.43 11.71 1.19
CA ARG A 36 -0.78 11.78 2.01
C ARG A 36 -2.03 11.62 1.17
N ARG A 37 -2.15 12.35 0.05
CA ARG A 37 -3.29 12.22 -0.88
C ARG A 37 -3.42 10.81 -1.45
N ALA A 38 -2.30 10.17 -1.82
CA ALA A 38 -2.32 8.80 -2.33
C ALA A 38 -2.79 7.80 -1.26
N ALA A 39 -2.29 7.94 -0.03
CA ALA A 39 -2.67 7.10 1.10
C ALA A 39 -4.15 7.29 1.50
N GLU A 40 -4.64 8.52 1.51
CA GLU A 40 -6.05 8.87 1.72
C GLU A 40 -6.95 8.22 0.68
N TYR A 41 -6.62 8.38 -0.61
CA TYR A 41 -7.40 7.75 -1.67
C TYR A 41 -7.43 6.21 -1.53
N TYR A 42 -6.28 5.57 -1.31
CA TYR A 42 -6.23 4.12 -1.15
C TYR A 42 -7.00 3.65 0.09
N HIS A 43 -6.87 4.35 1.20
CA HIS A 43 -7.49 3.94 2.46
C HIS A 43 -9.02 4.16 2.45
N GLU A 44 -9.47 5.29 1.92
CA GLU A 44 -10.87 5.72 2.01
C GLU A 44 -11.72 5.27 0.82
N GLN A 45 -11.12 5.13 -0.37
CA GLN A 45 -11.86 4.86 -1.61
C GLN A 45 -11.59 3.46 -2.18
N VAL A 46 -10.37 2.94 -2.03
CA VAL A 46 -9.96 1.65 -2.64
C VAL A 46 -10.12 0.47 -1.69
N ALA A 47 -9.88 0.68 -0.39
CA ALA A 47 -9.87 -0.40 0.59
C ALA A 47 -11.26 -1.03 0.76
N LEU A 48 -11.29 -2.36 0.87
CA LEU A 48 -12.44 -3.11 1.33
C LEU A 48 -12.17 -3.61 2.75
N ASN A 49 -12.80 -3.00 3.75
CA ASN A 49 -12.55 -3.28 5.17
C ASN A 49 -11.06 -3.24 5.52
N GLY A 50 -10.32 -2.29 4.95
CA GLY A 50 -8.86 -2.17 5.12
C GLY A 50 -8.02 -3.08 4.22
N GLY A 51 -8.62 -4.01 3.48
CA GLY A 51 -7.89 -4.91 2.59
C GLY A 51 -7.93 -4.52 1.11
N TYR A 52 -7.03 -5.13 0.34
CA TYR A 52 -6.74 -4.76 -1.06
C TYR A 52 -6.65 -5.98 -1.98
N VAL A 53 -6.87 -5.77 -3.27
CA VAL A 53 -6.56 -6.73 -4.34
C VAL A 53 -5.35 -6.27 -5.17
N TYR A 54 -4.83 -7.11 -6.07
CA TYR A 54 -3.61 -6.78 -6.81
C TYR A 54 -3.81 -5.78 -7.96
N TYR A 55 -5.05 -5.58 -8.41
CA TYR A 55 -5.34 -4.64 -9.50
C TYR A 55 -6.75 -4.05 -9.40
N TYR A 56 -6.85 -2.78 -9.79
CA TYR A 56 -8.10 -2.03 -9.89
C TYR A 56 -8.15 -1.28 -11.23
N SER A 57 -9.31 -1.23 -11.88
CA SER A 57 -9.56 -0.20 -12.90
C SER A 57 -9.67 1.18 -12.25
N LEU A 58 -9.46 2.25 -13.01
CA LEU A 58 -9.54 3.62 -12.49
C LEU A 58 -10.92 4.00 -11.95
N ASP A 59 -11.98 3.36 -12.44
CA ASP A 59 -13.35 3.53 -11.93
C ASP A 59 -13.71 2.54 -10.80
N LEU A 60 -12.73 1.76 -10.33
CA LEU A 60 -12.83 0.74 -9.28
C LEU A 60 -13.84 -0.38 -9.53
N LYS A 61 -14.44 -0.46 -10.73
CA LYS A 61 -15.41 -1.52 -11.08
C LYS A 61 -14.75 -2.86 -11.36
N THR A 62 -13.57 -2.84 -11.95
CA THR A 62 -12.76 -4.05 -12.15
C THR A 62 -11.82 -4.20 -10.98
N ARG A 63 -11.91 -5.35 -10.31
CA ARG A 63 -11.03 -5.73 -9.20
C ARG A 63 -10.50 -7.11 -9.51
N LEU A 64 -9.17 -7.26 -9.53
CA LEU A 64 -8.53 -8.52 -9.86
C LEU A 64 -7.60 -8.98 -8.74
N GLY A 65 -7.67 -10.29 -8.54
CA GLY A 65 -6.90 -11.17 -7.69
C GLY A 65 -7.12 -12.55 -8.33
N GLU A 66 -6.20 -13.50 -8.51
CA GLU A 66 -6.38 -14.73 -9.36
C GLU A 66 -7.73 -14.89 -10.11
N GLY A 67 -7.97 -14.04 -11.12
CA GLY A 67 -9.28 -13.84 -11.74
C GLY A 67 -10.02 -12.57 -11.27
N ALA A 68 -11.35 -12.59 -11.38
CA ALA A 68 -12.20 -11.49 -10.92
C ALA A 68 -12.47 -11.62 -9.42
N ALA A 69 -12.19 -10.55 -8.66
CA ALA A 69 -12.49 -10.47 -7.23
C ALA A 69 -13.90 -9.92 -7.02
N THR A 70 -14.67 -10.55 -6.15
CA THR A 70 -16.00 -10.04 -5.80
C THR A 70 -15.89 -8.79 -4.91
N PRO A 71 -16.99 -8.02 -4.75
CA PRO A 71 -17.03 -6.89 -3.82
C PRO A 71 -16.77 -7.25 -2.35
N THR A 72 -16.71 -8.55 -2.01
CA THR A 72 -16.46 -9.07 -0.65
C THR A 72 -15.07 -9.67 -0.48
N GLN A 73 -14.23 -9.65 -1.52
CA GLN A 73 -12.92 -10.32 -1.50
C GLN A 73 -11.74 -9.36 -1.46
N ILE A 74 -10.69 -9.76 -0.76
CA ILE A 74 -9.35 -9.14 -0.74
C ILE A 74 -8.29 -10.22 -0.95
N TRP A 75 -7.08 -9.82 -1.35
CA TRP A 75 -5.96 -10.74 -1.57
C TRP A 75 -4.90 -10.63 -0.49
N VAL A 76 -4.37 -11.79 -0.13
CA VAL A 76 -3.21 -11.97 0.75
C VAL A 76 -1.96 -12.20 -0.09
N GLN A 77 -2.07 -12.99 -1.15
CA GLN A 77 -0.99 -13.20 -2.12
C GLN A 77 -0.49 -11.85 -2.67
N PRO A 78 0.82 -11.56 -2.57
CA PRO A 78 1.41 -10.36 -3.11
C PRO A 78 1.32 -10.23 -4.65
N PRO A 79 1.21 -9.01 -5.19
CA PRO A 79 0.99 -7.77 -4.45
C PRO A 79 -0.46 -7.71 -3.93
N GLY A 80 -0.68 -7.56 -2.63
CA GLY A 80 -2.02 -7.61 -2.04
C GLY A 80 -2.10 -6.79 -0.76
N THR A 81 -3.01 -7.19 0.14
CA THR A 81 -3.20 -6.53 1.43
C THR A 81 -1.91 -6.38 2.24
N PRO A 82 -1.03 -7.41 2.37
CA PRO A 82 0.22 -7.25 3.09
C PRO A 82 1.17 -6.24 2.43
N THR A 83 1.18 -6.18 1.10
CA THR A 83 2.03 -5.26 0.33
C THR A 83 1.66 -3.80 0.58
N VAL A 84 0.36 -3.49 0.56
CA VAL A 84 -0.12 -2.12 0.83
C VAL A 84 0.08 -1.77 2.31
N GLY A 85 -0.20 -2.69 3.23
CA GLY A 85 0.07 -2.51 4.65
C GLY A 85 1.53 -2.20 4.96
N LEU A 86 2.47 -2.92 4.34
CA LEU A 86 3.91 -2.64 4.45
C LEU A 86 4.28 -1.27 3.89
N ALA A 87 3.68 -0.84 2.78
CA ALA A 87 3.91 0.49 2.23
C ALA A 87 3.45 1.60 3.19
N TYR A 88 2.31 1.41 3.87
CA TYR A 88 1.89 2.32 4.92
C TYR A 88 2.86 2.36 6.11
N LEU A 89 3.37 1.21 6.56
CA LEU A 89 4.38 1.20 7.63
C LEU A 89 5.67 1.91 7.22
N SER A 90 6.14 1.72 5.99
CA SER A 90 7.30 2.46 5.47
C SER A 90 7.04 3.98 5.42
N ALA A 91 5.83 4.40 5.06
CA ALA A 91 5.45 5.82 5.10
C ALA A 91 5.38 6.36 6.54
N TYR A 92 4.87 5.58 7.49
CA TYR A 92 4.90 5.93 8.92
C TYR A 92 6.33 6.09 9.44
N GLU A 93 7.19 5.11 9.18
CA GLU A 93 8.61 5.14 9.58
C GLU A 93 9.35 6.36 9.01
N ALA A 94 9.05 6.73 7.75
CA ALA A 94 9.71 7.84 7.07
C ALA A 94 9.22 9.23 7.51
N THR A 95 7.98 9.34 8.00
CA THR A 95 7.31 10.65 8.21
C THR A 95 6.90 10.93 9.64
N GLY A 96 6.66 9.89 10.45
CA GLY A 96 6.05 9.98 11.78
C GLY A 96 4.55 10.33 11.76
N ASP A 97 3.91 10.36 10.58
CA ASP A 97 2.49 10.72 10.46
C ASP A 97 1.60 9.51 10.80
N GLU A 98 0.91 9.61 11.93
CA GLU A 98 0.02 8.57 12.50
C GLU A 98 -1.08 8.11 11.55
N TYR A 99 -1.42 8.90 10.52
CA TYR A 99 -2.37 8.46 9.50
C TYR A 99 -1.93 7.17 8.81
N TYR A 100 -0.63 7.03 8.51
CA TYR A 100 -0.13 5.83 7.87
C TYR A 100 -0.16 4.63 8.82
N LEU A 101 0.12 4.82 10.12
CA LEU A 101 -0.02 3.74 11.10
C LEU A 101 -1.50 3.31 11.25
N HIS A 102 -2.42 4.26 11.25
CA HIS A 102 -3.86 3.98 11.25
C HIS A 102 -4.27 3.16 10.01
N ALA A 103 -3.83 3.57 8.81
CA ALA A 103 -4.11 2.85 7.58
C ALA A 103 -3.51 1.44 7.56
N ALA A 104 -2.26 1.28 8.05
CA ALA A 104 -1.65 -0.03 8.24
C ALA A 104 -2.44 -0.89 9.24
N THR A 105 -2.95 -0.30 10.32
CA THR A 105 -3.75 -1.02 11.32
C THR A 105 -5.01 -1.62 10.71
N HIS A 106 -5.74 -0.88 9.86
CA HIS A 106 -6.92 -1.44 9.16
C HIS A 106 -6.54 -2.56 8.19
N ALA A 107 -5.39 -2.49 7.52
CA ALA A 107 -4.90 -3.60 6.68
C ALA A 107 -4.57 -4.85 7.52
N ALA A 108 -4.01 -4.67 8.72
CA ALA A 108 -3.77 -5.77 9.65
C ALA A 108 -5.10 -6.39 10.13
N GLU A 109 -6.09 -5.58 10.47
CA GLU A 109 -7.43 -6.05 10.86
C GLU A 109 -8.13 -6.85 9.76
N ALA A 110 -7.94 -6.46 8.49
CA ALA A 110 -8.43 -7.21 7.34
C ALA A 110 -7.81 -8.61 7.24
N LEU A 111 -6.49 -8.72 7.48
CA LEU A 111 -5.81 -10.02 7.53
C LEU A 111 -6.25 -10.84 8.74
N MET A 112 -6.40 -10.22 9.91
CA MET A 112 -6.89 -10.89 11.12
C MET A 112 -8.28 -11.48 10.91
N PHE A 113 -9.16 -10.77 10.19
CA PHE A 113 -10.49 -11.29 9.86
C PHE A 113 -10.40 -12.64 9.13
N GLY A 114 -9.48 -12.73 8.16
CA GLY A 114 -9.30 -13.91 7.33
C GLY A 114 -8.28 -14.91 7.82
N GLN A 115 -7.73 -14.73 9.02
CA GLN A 115 -6.77 -15.67 9.60
C GLN A 115 -7.46 -17.02 9.86
N LEU A 116 -6.90 -18.09 9.30
CA LEU A 116 -7.42 -19.45 9.40
C LEU A 116 -7.21 -20.02 10.80
N LYS A 117 -8.01 -21.00 11.21
CA LYS A 117 -7.80 -21.75 12.47
C LYS A 117 -6.41 -22.37 12.58
N SER A 118 -5.79 -22.72 11.46
CA SER A 118 -4.38 -23.16 11.39
C SER A 118 -3.35 -22.09 11.76
N GLY A 119 -3.74 -20.80 11.82
CA GLY A 119 -2.88 -19.67 12.17
C GLY A 119 -2.40 -18.84 10.97
N CYS A 120 -2.48 -19.35 9.73
CA CYS A 120 -2.02 -18.62 8.54
C CYS A 120 -3.17 -18.24 7.60
N TRP A 121 -2.90 -18.09 6.30
CA TRP A 121 -3.85 -17.59 5.30
C TRP A 121 -3.93 -18.45 4.05
N MET A 122 -5.01 -18.28 3.28
CA MET A 122 -5.10 -18.66 1.87
C MET A 122 -4.73 -17.46 0.98
N HIS A 123 -4.74 -17.60 -0.36
CA HIS A 123 -4.44 -16.48 -1.27
C HIS A 123 -5.41 -15.30 -1.14
N ALA A 124 -6.65 -15.56 -0.72
CA ALA A 124 -7.69 -14.55 -0.61
C ALA A 124 -8.47 -14.69 0.70
N ILE A 125 -9.12 -13.60 1.08
CA ILE A 125 -10.07 -13.52 2.18
C ILE A 125 -11.40 -13.08 1.60
N ASP A 126 -12.47 -13.76 1.98
CA ASP A 126 -13.84 -13.42 1.60
C ASP A 126 -14.61 -13.05 2.85
N PHE A 127 -15.08 -11.80 2.90
CA PHE A 127 -15.90 -11.31 4.00
C PHE A 127 -17.32 -11.90 3.97
N ASP A 128 -17.77 -12.44 2.83
CA ASP A 128 -18.99 -13.25 2.78
C ASP A 128 -18.67 -14.69 3.21
N SER A 129 -19.24 -15.08 4.36
CA SER A 129 -19.16 -16.46 4.85
C SER A 129 -19.64 -17.50 3.84
N LYS A 130 -20.55 -17.16 2.93
CA LYS A 130 -21.07 -18.07 1.89
C LYS A 130 -20.26 -18.00 0.59
N GLY A 131 -19.29 -17.08 0.50
CA GLY A 131 -18.43 -16.91 -0.66
C GLY A 131 -17.54 -18.12 -0.90
N ASN A 132 -17.21 -18.37 -2.17
CA ASN A 132 -16.42 -19.53 -2.59
C ASN A 132 -14.96 -19.50 -2.14
N ARG A 133 -14.46 -18.32 -1.73
CA ARG A 133 -13.11 -18.12 -1.17
C ARG A 133 -13.12 -17.98 0.36
N SER A 134 -14.26 -18.16 1.02
CA SER A 134 -14.33 -18.15 2.48
C SER A 134 -13.49 -19.31 3.06
N GLY A 135 -12.64 -19.02 4.05
CA GLY A 135 -11.84 -20.01 4.79
C GLY A 135 -12.51 -20.46 6.07
N GLN A 136 -11.89 -21.37 6.82
CA GLN A 136 -12.27 -21.66 8.20
C GLN A 136 -11.57 -20.66 9.14
N TYR A 137 -12.11 -19.45 9.24
CA TYR A 137 -11.48 -18.36 10.00
C TYR A 137 -11.52 -18.59 11.53
N ARG A 138 -10.50 -18.11 12.25
CA ARG A 138 -10.37 -18.21 13.73
C ARG A 138 -11.53 -17.56 14.46
N ASN A 139 -12.02 -16.45 13.92
CA ASN A 139 -13.14 -15.68 14.48
C ASN A 139 -14.52 -16.34 14.28
N GLY A 140 -14.59 -17.54 13.67
CA GLY A 140 -15.84 -18.26 13.43
C GLY A 140 -16.74 -17.69 12.33
N LYS A 141 -16.30 -16.65 11.61
CA LYS A 141 -17.08 -15.98 10.54
C LYS A 141 -16.89 -16.61 9.16
N GLY A 142 -16.05 -17.63 9.03
CA GLY A 142 -15.83 -18.37 7.80
C GLY A 142 -16.18 -19.86 7.94
N ARG A 143 -16.55 -20.50 6.83
CA ARG A 143 -17.08 -21.88 6.81
C ARG A 143 -16.43 -22.79 5.74
N GLY A 144 -15.31 -22.36 5.17
CA GLY A 144 -14.61 -23.13 4.13
C GLY A 144 -13.40 -23.91 4.65
N LYS A 145 -12.33 -23.95 3.83
CA LYS A 145 -11.15 -24.78 4.06
C LYS A 145 -10.22 -24.20 5.14
N ASN A 146 -9.48 -25.05 5.83
CA ASN A 146 -8.47 -24.69 6.84
C ASN A 146 -7.03 -25.03 6.40
N TYR A 147 -6.74 -24.93 5.11
CA TYR A 147 -5.39 -25.16 4.59
C TYR A 147 -4.69 -23.83 4.40
N SER A 148 -3.61 -23.63 5.14
CA SER A 148 -2.68 -22.52 4.91
C SER A 148 -1.95 -22.72 3.59
N THR A 149 -1.61 -21.63 2.90
CA THR A 149 -0.70 -21.65 1.74
C THR A 149 0.52 -20.79 2.00
N PHE A 150 1.67 -21.35 1.66
CA PHE A 150 2.97 -20.68 1.63
C PHE A 150 3.42 -20.40 0.20
N ASP A 151 2.59 -20.76 -0.77
CA ASP A 151 2.81 -20.46 -2.18
C ASP A 151 2.72 -18.95 -2.42
N ASP A 152 3.51 -18.49 -3.38
CA ASP A 152 3.63 -17.07 -3.76
C ASP A 152 3.83 -16.11 -2.58
N ASN A 153 4.50 -16.57 -1.51
CA ASN A 153 4.78 -15.74 -0.33
C ASN A 153 3.53 -15.25 0.42
N SER A 154 2.39 -15.94 0.29
CA SER A 154 1.10 -15.50 0.84
C SER A 154 1.11 -15.41 2.37
N SER A 155 1.30 -16.54 3.07
CA SER A 155 1.32 -16.54 4.54
C SER A 155 2.55 -15.84 5.13
N GLN A 156 3.69 -15.92 4.44
CA GLN A 156 4.95 -15.33 4.89
C GLN A 156 4.90 -13.80 4.85
N SER A 157 4.38 -13.20 3.76
CA SER A 157 4.25 -11.75 3.66
C SER A 157 3.19 -11.20 4.62
N ALA A 158 2.08 -11.92 4.80
CA ALA A 158 1.07 -11.60 5.79
C ALA A 158 1.67 -11.59 7.21
N LEU A 159 2.38 -12.65 7.59
CA LEU A 159 3.03 -12.73 8.90
C LEU A 159 4.10 -11.65 9.09
N LEU A 160 4.94 -11.39 8.08
CA LEU A 160 5.93 -10.31 8.11
C LEU A 160 5.28 -8.95 8.37
N PHE A 161 4.19 -8.66 7.66
CA PHE A 161 3.45 -7.43 7.85
C PHE A 161 2.81 -7.35 9.24
N MET A 162 2.18 -8.43 9.73
CA MET A 162 1.59 -8.46 11.08
C MET A 162 2.64 -8.19 12.16
N MET A 163 3.82 -8.83 12.09
CA MET A 163 4.92 -8.59 13.03
C MET A 163 5.43 -7.15 13.00
N LYS A 164 5.56 -6.56 11.80
CA LYS A 164 5.99 -5.16 11.66
C LYS A 164 4.93 -4.18 12.17
N CYS A 165 3.65 -4.46 11.94
CA CYS A 165 2.56 -3.64 12.46
C CYS A 165 2.50 -3.71 13.98
N ASP A 166 2.66 -4.89 14.57
CA ASP A 166 2.75 -5.08 16.01
C ASP A 166 3.93 -4.31 16.62
N GLN A 167 5.10 -4.39 15.98
CA GLN A 167 6.28 -3.62 16.36
C GLN A 167 6.02 -2.10 16.30
N ALA A 168 5.34 -1.60 15.26
CA ALA A 168 4.99 -0.18 15.14
C ALA A 168 4.06 0.28 16.28
N HIS A 169 3.19 -0.60 16.76
CA HIS A 169 2.38 -0.40 17.97
C HIS A 169 3.14 -0.65 19.29
N LYS A 170 4.45 -0.92 19.21
CA LYS A 170 5.31 -1.27 20.36
C LYS A 170 4.74 -2.44 21.16
N PHE A 171 4.13 -3.42 20.47
CA PHE A 171 3.51 -4.61 21.05
C PHE A 171 2.31 -4.33 21.98
N ASN A 172 1.71 -3.14 21.89
CA ASN A 172 0.59 -2.74 22.76
C ASN A 172 -0.79 -3.04 22.13
N ASN A 173 -0.85 -3.45 20.87
CA ASN A 173 -2.10 -3.85 20.23
C ASN A 173 -2.31 -5.37 20.39
N ALA A 174 -2.97 -5.77 21.50
CA ALA A 174 -3.13 -7.17 21.87
C ALA A 174 -3.72 -8.06 20.76
N LYS A 175 -4.61 -7.53 19.93
CA LYS A 175 -5.24 -8.32 18.86
C LYS A 175 -4.28 -8.56 17.69
N ILE A 176 -3.53 -7.53 17.28
CA ILE A 176 -2.48 -7.69 16.25
C ILE A 176 -1.38 -8.60 16.76
N HIS A 177 -0.97 -8.41 18.02
CA HIS A 177 0.03 -9.23 18.70
C HIS A 177 -0.35 -10.72 18.68
N GLU A 178 -1.57 -11.06 19.12
CA GLU A 178 -2.06 -12.44 19.11
C GLU A 178 -2.07 -13.03 17.69
N SER A 179 -2.48 -12.26 16.69
CA SER A 179 -2.50 -12.73 15.30
C SER A 179 -1.13 -12.86 14.65
N ALA A 180 -0.08 -12.25 15.22
CA ALA A 180 1.30 -12.39 14.75
C ALA A 180 2.05 -13.58 15.40
N MET A 181 1.46 -14.24 16.41
CA MET A 181 2.05 -15.36 17.15
C MET A 181 1.57 -16.75 16.71
#